data_AF-A0A094IR80-F1
#
_entry.id   AF-A0A094IR80-F1
#
_cell.length_a   1.000
_cell.length_b   1.000
_cell.length_c   1.000
_cell.angle_alpha   90.00
_cell.angle_beta   90.00
_cell.angle_gamma   90.00
#
_symmetry.space_group_name_H-M   'P 1'
#
loop_
_entity.id
_entity.type
_entity.pdbx_description
1 polymer ?
#
loop_
_entity_poly.entity_id
_entity_poly.type
_entity_poly.pdbx_seq_one_letter_code
_entity_poly.pdbx_strand_id
1 'polypeptide(L)'
;MRSGILIVSALFSLAAAAAIDSDVLTKHANAGRAECYWIGKAPICKPTNCKVGYQACLEDFCGGGVCCGTGRKIKCCLGGCL
;
A
#
# COMPACT_ATOMS: atom_id res chain seq x y z
N MET A 1 51.49 34.09 -14.45
CA MET A 1 50.68 33.07 -15.13
C MET A 1 50.01 32.24 -14.07
N ARG A 2 48.68 32.19 -14.11
CA ARG A 2 47.79 31.82 -13.00
C ARG A 2 47.89 30.33 -12.69
N SER A 3 48.13 30.05 -11.41
CA SER A 3 47.97 28.77 -10.73
C SER A 3 46.58 28.21 -11.05
N GLY A 4 46.52 27.07 -11.74
CA GLY A 4 45.27 26.51 -12.26
C GLY A 4 45.28 24.98 -12.38
N ILE A 5 46.02 24.28 -11.51
CA ILE A 5 46.20 22.81 -11.60
C ILE A 5 45.68 22.07 -10.35
N LEU A 6 45.00 22.73 -9.40
CA LEU A 6 44.62 22.07 -8.14
C LEU A 6 43.11 21.93 -7.88
N ILE A 7 42.26 21.91 -8.91
CA ILE A 7 40.80 21.75 -8.73
C ILE A 7 40.17 20.58 -9.49
N VAL A 8 40.96 19.72 -10.15
CA VAL A 8 40.43 18.56 -10.90
C VAL A 8 40.40 17.27 -10.06
N SER A 9 40.94 17.29 -8.83
CA SER A 9 41.16 16.06 -8.04
C SER A 9 40.10 15.79 -6.96
N ALA A 10 39.15 16.69 -6.72
CA ALA A 10 38.15 16.53 -5.66
C ALA A 10 36.80 15.93 -6.13
N LEU A 11 36.70 15.56 -7.41
CA LEU A 11 35.46 15.01 -8.00
C LEU A 11 35.52 13.51 -8.30
N PHE A 12 36.61 12.84 -7.99
CA PHE A 12 36.72 11.40 -8.18
C PHE A 12 36.87 10.69 -6.84
N SER A 13 35.87 9.86 -6.53
CA SER A 13 35.90 8.84 -5.47
C SER A 13 35.53 9.31 -4.07
N LEU A 14 34.23 9.36 -3.77
CA LEU A 14 33.69 8.70 -2.56
C LEU A 14 32.17 8.48 -2.66
N ALA A 15 31.71 7.96 -3.80
CA ALA A 15 30.40 7.31 -3.88
C ALA A 15 30.55 5.83 -3.47
N ALA A 16 30.91 5.60 -2.22
CA ALA A 16 30.91 4.27 -1.60
C ALA A 16 30.22 4.39 -0.24
N ALA A 17 28.97 4.84 -0.25
CA ALA A 17 28.09 4.74 0.89
C ALA A 17 26.87 3.92 0.46
N ALA A 18 26.99 2.62 0.72
CA ALA A 18 25.90 1.66 0.90
C ALA A 18 24.83 1.59 -0.21
N ALA A 19 25.03 0.66 -1.16
CA ALA A 19 23.90 -0.13 -1.62
C ALA A 19 23.46 -1.05 -0.47
N ILE A 20 22.74 -0.51 0.52
CA ILE A 20 21.89 -1.35 1.36
C ILE A 20 20.71 -1.75 0.51
N ASP A 21 20.75 -2.98 0.02
CA ASP A 21 19.59 -3.61 -0.58
C ASP A 21 18.41 -3.51 0.40
N SER A 22 17.34 -2.84 -0.04
CA SER A 22 16.14 -2.58 0.77
C SER A 22 15.12 -3.73 0.67
N ASP A 23 15.52 -4.95 0.30
CA ASP A 23 14.56 -6.06 0.21
C ASP A 23 14.10 -6.57 1.59
N VAL A 24 14.91 -6.44 2.64
CA VAL A 24 14.54 -6.96 3.98
C VAL A 24 13.39 -6.15 4.62
N LEU A 25 13.36 -4.83 4.43
CA LEU A 25 12.25 -4.01 4.93
C LEU A 25 10.98 -4.19 4.08
N THR A 26 11.14 -4.51 2.81
CA THR A 26 10.00 -4.75 1.91
C THR A 26 9.36 -6.12 2.17
N LYS A 27 10.14 -7.12 2.61
CA LYS A 27 9.65 -8.47 2.90
C LYS A 27 8.82 -8.57 4.19
N HIS A 28 9.08 -7.71 5.18
CA HIS A 28 8.27 -7.64 6.41
C HIS A 28 6.96 -6.85 6.26
N ALA A 29 6.73 -6.19 5.12
CA ALA A 29 5.50 -5.43 4.89
C ALA A 29 4.25 -6.32 4.68
N ASN A 30 4.37 -7.65 4.77
CA ASN A 30 3.29 -8.62 4.56
C ASN A 30 3.04 -9.56 5.75
N ALA A 31 3.72 -9.41 6.88
CA ALA A 31 3.47 -10.23 8.08
C ALA A 31 2.16 -9.87 8.83
N GLY A 32 1.33 -8.99 8.29
CA GLY A 32 0.07 -8.58 8.94
C GLY A 32 -0.93 -7.87 8.03
N ARG A 33 -0.80 -7.93 6.70
CA ARG A 33 -1.86 -7.39 5.83
C ARG A 33 -2.98 -8.43 5.74
N ALA A 34 -4.02 -8.21 6.53
CA ALA A 34 -5.29 -8.91 6.37
C ALA A 34 -5.71 -8.86 4.89
N GLU A 35 -5.97 -10.02 4.26
CA GLU A 35 -6.47 -10.05 2.89
C GLU A 35 -7.87 -9.43 2.87
N CYS A 36 -8.00 -8.26 2.23
CA CYS A 36 -9.23 -7.48 2.23
C CYS A 36 -9.83 -7.35 0.83
N TYR A 37 -11.16 -7.47 0.74
CA TYR A 37 -11.91 -7.19 -0.49
C TYR A 37 -13.23 -6.47 -0.19
N TRP A 38 -13.72 -5.73 -1.17
CA TRP A 38 -15.02 -5.05 -1.09
C TRP A 38 -16.12 -5.93 -1.67
N ILE A 39 -17.23 -6.08 -0.94
CA ILE A 39 -18.46 -6.72 -1.42
C ILE A 39 -19.54 -5.70 -1.72
N GLY A 40 -20.35 -5.97 -2.75
CA GLY A 40 -21.37 -5.07 -3.28
C GLY A 40 -20.96 -4.49 -4.64
N LYS A 41 -21.75 -4.79 -5.68
CA LYS A 41 -21.48 -4.35 -7.05
C LYS A 41 -22.30 -3.09 -7.38
N ALA A 42 -21.61 -2.01 -7.72
CA ALA A 42 -22.23 -0.82 -8.29
C ALA A 42 -22.82 -1.14 -9.69
N PRO A 43 -23.94 -0.51 -10.11
CA PRO A 43 -24.51 0.72 -9.58
C PRO A 43 -25.63 0.58 -8.52
N ILE A 44 -26.03 -0.59 -8.01
CA ILE A 44 -26.94 -0.64 -6.84
C ILE A 44 -26.54 -1.80 -5.92
N CYS A 45 -26.26 -1.56 -4.63
CA CYS A 45 -25.64 -2.53 -3.73
C CYS A 45 -26.42 -2.70 -2.40
N LYS A 46 -26.47 -3.88 -1.76
CA LYS A 46 -27.03 -4.05 -0.40
C LYS A 46 -26.33 -5.20 0.35
N PRO A 47 -25.10 -5.01 0.83
CA PRO A 47 -24.30 -6.04 1.45
C PRO A 47 -24.78 -6.27 2.89
N THR A 48 -24.61 -7.47 3.41
CA THR A 48 -25.22 -7.88 4.69
C THR A 48 -24.18 -8.39 5.69
N ASN A 49 -23.36 -9.36 5.30
CA ASN A 49 -22.26 -9.86 6.14
C ASN A 49 -21.11 -10.32 5.25
N CYS A 50 -19.92 -10.38 5.84
CA CYS A 50 -18.78 -11.03 5.22
C CYS A 50 -18.95 -12.55 5.20
N LYS A 51 -18.24 -13.21 4.27
CA LYS A 51 -18.11 -14.67 4.29
C LYS A 51 -17.50 -15.13 5.61
N VAL A 52 -17.90 -16.31 6.10
CA VAL A 52 -17.31 -16.94 7.29
C VAL A 52 -15.78 -16.91 7.22
N GLY A 53 -15.15 -16.48 8.32
CA GLY A 53 -13.70 -16.29 8.41
C GLY A 53 -13.22 -14.87 8.12
N TYR A 54 -14.07 -14.01 7.52
CA TYR A 54 -13.76 -12.60 7.27
C TYR A 54 -14.55 -11.69 8.21
N GLN A 55 -13.92 -10.59 8.63
CA GLN A 55 -14.55 -9.57 9.47
C GLN A 55 -14.97 -8.36 8.63
N ALA A 56 -16.14 -7.81 8.92
CA ALA A 56 -16.61 -6.56 8.33
C ALA A 56 -15.85 -5.39 8.98
N CYS A 57 -15.02 -4.71 8.20
CA CYS A 57 -14.11 -3.67 8.70
C CYS A 57 -14.49 -2.26 8.31
N LEU A 58 -15.20 -2.10 7.20
CA LEU A 58 -15.65 -0.81 6.74
C LEU A 58 -16.93 -0.96 5.96
N GLU A 59 -17.82 0.02 6.10
CA GLU A 59 -19.00 0.16 5.27
C GLU A 59 -18.96 1.49 4.55
N ASP A 60 -19.06 1.46 3.21
CA ASP A 60 -18.94 2.67 2.41
C ASP A 60 -19.82 2.62 1.17
N PHE A 61 -20.33 3.77 0.74
CA PHE A 61 -21.21 3.88 -0.44
C PHE A 61 -20.46 3.69 -1.76
N CYS A 62 -19.19 4.06 -1.81
CA CYS A 62 -18.30 4.04 -2.97
C CYS A 62 -17.07 3.14 -2.78
N GLY A 63 -17.12 2.21 -1.83
CA GLY A 63 -16.03 1.26 -1.56
C GLY A 63 -15.47 0.63 -2.84
N GLY A 64 -14.15 0.61 -3.00
CA GLY A 64 -13.50 0.11 -4.22
C GLY A 64 -13.62 1.04 -5.44
N GLY A 65 -13.95 2.32 -5.23
CA GLY A 65 -13.84 3.39 -6.24
C GLY A 65 -15.06 3.59 -7.13
N VAL A 66 -16.16 2.87 -6.90
CA VAL A 66 -17.40 3.02 -7.69
C VAL A 66 -18.61 3.02 -6.76
N CYS A 67 -19.47 4.02 -6.90
CA CYS A 67 -20.60 4.25 -6.00
C CYS A 67 -21.81 3.38 -6.30
N CYS A 68 -22.48 2.96 -5.24
CA CYS A 68 -23.81 2.36 -5.31
C CYS A 68 -24.85 3.45 -5.64
N GLY A 69 -26.08 3.05 -5.97
CA GLY A 69 -27.22 3.92 -6.21
C GLY A 69 -28.26 3.79 -5.11
N THR A 70 -28.31 2.63 -4.46
CA THR A 70 -28.89 2.45 -3.12
C THR A 70 -28.07 1.41 -2.35
N GLY A 71 -28.21 1.39 -1.01
CA GLY A 71 -27.44 0.61 -0.02
C GLY A 71 -25.94 0.94 0.06
N ARG A 72 -25.10 0.02 0.57
CA ARG A 72 -23.65 0.26 0.86
C ARG A 72 -22.75 -0.81 0.24
N LYS A 73 -21.45 -0.78 0.51
CA LYS A 73 -20.48 -1.88 0.30
C LYS A 73 -19.83 -2.22 1.64
N ILE A 74 -19.43 -3.47 1.84
CA ILE A 74 -18.67 -3.87 3.04
C ILE A 74 -17.25 -4.25 2.63
N LYS A 75 -16.24 -3.77 3.34
CA LYS A 75 -14.86 -4.24 3.25
C LYS A 75 -14.68 -5.42 4.20
N CYS A 76 -14.43 -6.59 3.64
CA CYS A 76 -14.24 -7.84 4.35
C CYS A 76 -12.76 -8.18 4.40
N CYS A 77 -12.20 -8.40 5.60
CA CYS A 77 -10.78 -8.68 5.79
C CYS A 77 -10.56 -10.01 6.54
N LEU A 78 -9.64 -10.83 6.03
CA LEU A 78 -9.22 -12.09 6.66
C LEU A 78 -8.30 -11.79 7.84
N GLY A 79 -8.64 -12.28 9.03
CA GLY A 79 -7.83 -12.05 10.24
C GLY A 79 -8.11 -10.72 10.96
N GLY A 80 -9.17 -10.00 10.58
CA GLY A 80 -9.67 -8.85 11.34
C GLY A 80 -9.45 -7.48 10.68
N CYS A 81 -9.75 -6.43 11.44
CA CYS A 81 -9.73 -5.03 11.00
C CYS A 81 -8.55 -4.31 11.65
N LEU A 82 -7.36 -4.51 11.07
CA LEU A 82 -6.12 -3.84 11.45
C LEU A 82 -6.05 -2.42 10.89
#